data_AF-B0RP68-F1
#
_entry.id   AF-B0RP68-F1
#
_cell.length_a   1.000
_cell.length_b   1.000
_cell.length_c   1.000
_cell.angle_alpha   90.00
_cell.angle_beta   90.00
_cell.angle_gamma   90.00
#
_symmetry.space_group_name_H-M   'P 1'
#
loop_
_entity.id
_entity.type
_entity.pdbx_description
1 polymer ?
#
loop_
_entity_poly.entity_id
_entity_poly.type
_entity_poly.pdbx_seq_one_letter_code
_entity_poly.pdbx_strand_id
1 'polypeptide(L)'
;MLSYCKQFGVALEAFNQVNYNALLHSQHGFDGKPQRFRAIDADYKGHVSELLAKCTQQHALDSLVSTEDQQILLESLRTWGALDKRFGYVKGKDSSERRGFARYPGGGLSGKPEFSDPFSVQDVLRSRLWTTLAAGNNYEMQTTMFQPVGGMDQIGKAFARQLGNAITYNAKVTRIDQDGSGVRVSWQDAARGGAEQVASADWCICTIPLSVLSRIPVTASDAMTTAIGKVPYAASVKVGLQFKRRFWEEDEAIYGGISYTDLPITLISYPSTGYHSPGKGVLLGAYVWGLDAYQFTSMSPEQRVRKAVEYGTQLHPQYPREFETGIAVGWHRVPFTHGCFGMWSEAARAEHYAPLCQIDGRLALAGEHVSYIPAWQEGAILSAHDVVGRLHRKVLAQGARA
;
A
#
# COMPACT_ATOMS: atom_id res chain seq x y z
N MET A 1 -11.09 11.03 -3.94
CA MET A 1 -11.75 9.73 -3.64
C MET A 1 -12.71 9.76 -2.46
N LEU A 2 -12.29 10.19 -1.26
CA LEU A 2 -13.18 10.21 -0.08
C LEU A 2 -14.45 11.05 -0.28
N SER A 3 -14.35 12.15 -1.04
CA SER A 3 -15.51 12.95 -1.45
C SER A 3 -16.57 12.13 -2.20
N TYR A 4 -16.16 11.24 -3.11
CA TYR A 4 -17.09 10.34 -3.80
C TYR A 4 -17.71 9.30 -2.86
N CYS A 5 -16.97 8.83 -1.86
CA CYS A 5 -17.54 7.94 -0.84
C CYS A 5 -18.69 8.64 -0.10
N LYS A 6 -18.48 9.90 0.32
CA LYS A 6 -19.53 10.74 0.91
C LYS A 6 -20.70 10.95 -0.04
N GLN A 7 -20.42 11.34 -1.29
CA GLN A 7 -21.45 11.66 -2.28
C GLN A 7 -22.34 10.46 -2.61
N PHE A 8 -21.77 9.26 -2.70
CA PHE A 8 -22.50 8.05 -3.09
C PHE A 8 -22.92 7.17 -1.91
N GLY A 9 -22.78 7.66 -0.68
CA GLY A 9 -23.18 6.94 0.53
C GLY A 9 -22.38 5.65 0.78
N VAL A 10 -21.09 5.62 0.43
CA VAL A 10 -20.20 4.51 0.77
C VAL A 10 -19.67 4.74 2.18
N ALA A 11 -20.11 3.90 3.11
CA ALA A 11 -19.64 3.94 4.50
C ALA A 11 -18.14 3.66 4.58
N LEU A 12 -17.44 4.43 5.40
CA LEU A 12 -16.00 4.31 5.65
C LEU A 12 -15.74 3.90 7.10
N GLU A 13 -14.67 3.15 7.31
CA GLU A 13 -14.12 2.80 8.61
C GLU A 13 -12.60 3.04 8.61
N ALA A 14 -12.01 3.14 9.81
CA ALA A 14 -10.58 3.39 9.93
C ALA A 14 -9.77 2.19 9.40
N PHE A 15 -8.66 2.51 8.74
CA PHE A 15 -7.64 1.54 8.34
C PHE A 15 -6.38 1.78 9.15
N ASN A 16 -5.97 0.77 9.92
CA ASN A 16 -4.81 0.85 10.81
C ASN A 16 -3.55 0.54 10.01
N GLN A 17 -2.76 1.57 9.68
CA GLN A 17 -1.45 1.40 9.03
C GLN A 17 -0.37 0.91 10.00
N VAL A 18 -0.30 1.55 11.17
CA VAL A 18 0.72 1.31 12.17
C VAL A 18 0.07 0.69 13.40
N ASN A 19 0.65 -0.40 13.89
CA ASN A 19 0.25 -1.00 15.15
C ASN A 19 1.49 -1.37 15.97
N TYR A 20 1.59 -0.78 17.15
CA TYR A 20 2.70 -0.97 18.08
C TYR A 20 2.75 -2.38 18.71
N ASN A 21 1.69 -3.17 18.60
CA ASN A 21 1.68 -4.60 18.90
C ASN A 21 2.04 -5.49 17.71
N ALA A 22 2.05 -4.99 16.47
CA ALA A 22 2.49 -5.78 15.33
C ALA A 22 3.98 -6.15 15.45
N LEU A 23 4.44 -7.02 14.56
CA LEU A 23 5.74 -7.66 14.61
C LEU A 23 6.68 -7.10 13.54
N LEU A 24 7.96 -7.00 13.88
CA LEU A 24 9.07 -6.80 12.97
C LEU A 24 9.93 -8.05 13.01
N HIS A 25 10.22 -8.63 11.86
CA HIS A 25 10.95 -9.89 11.73
C HIS A 25 12.10 -9.76 10.74
N SER A 26 13.26 -10.32 11.09
CA SER A 26 14.37 -10.52 10.16
C SER A 26 14.95 -11.90 10.36
N GLN A 27 15.26 -12.61 9.27
CA GLN A 27 15.92 -13.92 9.32
C GLN A 27 17.31 -13.86 9.98
N HIS A 28 17.95 -12.68 9.97
CA HIS A 28 19.31 -12.48 10.48
C HIS A 28 19.37 -11.65 11.77
N GLY A 29 18.26 -11.03 12.17
CA GLY A 29 18.14 -10.30 13.42
C GLY A 29 17.50 -11.15 14.51
N PHE A 30 17.97 -11.02 15.75
CA PHE A 30 17.38 -11.68 16.93
C PHE A 30 17.16 -13.20 16.77
N ASP A 31 18.09 -13.89 16.10
CA ASP A 31 18.01 -15.33 15.79
C ASP A 31 16.73 -15.72 15.02
N GLY A 32 16.19 -14.83 14.19
CA GLY A 32 14.94 -15.07 13.47
C GLY A 32 13.69 -14.90 14.33
N LYS A 33 13.79 -14.38 15.56
CA LYS A 33 12.63 -14.17 16.43
C LYS A 33 11.97 -12.82 16.15
N PRO A 34 10.66 -12.78 15.86
CA PRO A 34 9.96 -11.53 15.66
C PRO A 34 9.97 -10.68 16.94
N GLN A 35 10.14 -9.37 16.78
CA GLN A 35 10.09 -8.38 17.86
C GLN A 35 8.85 -7.50 17.72
N ARG A 36 8.29 -7.01 18.83
CA ARG A 36 7.18 -6.05 18.76
C ARG A 36 7.68 -4.75 18.14
N PHE A 37 6.86 -4.15 17.27
CA PHE A 37 7.15 -2.86 16.64
C PHE A 37 7.55 -1.81 17.68
N ARG A 38 6.78 -1.70 18.78
CA ARG A 38 7.07 -0.75 19.87
C ARG A 38 8.44 -0.92 20.51
N ALA A 39 8.95 -2.15 20.56
CA ALA A 39 10.21 -2.42 21.23
C ALA A 39 11.38 -1.89 20.38
N ILE A 40 11.38 -2.22 19.09
CA ILE A 40 12.38 -1.72 18.14
C ILE A 40 12.26 -0.21 17.96
N ASP A 41 11.04 0.34 17.88
CA ASP A 41 10.81 1.78 17.75
C ASP A 41 11.37 2.55 18.94
N ALA A 42 11.05 2.13 20.17
CA ALA A 42 11.53 2.78 21.38
C ALA A 42 13.05 2.61 21.56
N ASP A 43 13.60 1.42 21.29
CA ASP A 43 15.04 1.18 21.43
C ASP A 43 15.84 1.97 20.38
N TYR A 44 15.36 2.02 19.13
CA TYR A 44 16.02 2.79 18.08
C TYR A 44 16.04 4.29 18.41
N LYS A 45 14.90 4.85 18.81
CA LYS A 45 14.80 6.27 19.21
C LYS A 45 15.65 6.55 20.45
N GLY A 46 15.62 5.66 21.45
CA GLY A 46 16.40 5.78 22.67
C GLY A 46 17.90 5.82 22.41
N HIS A 47 18.42 4.83 21.67
CA HIS A 47 19.85 4.75 21.33
C HIS A 47 20.33 5.93 20.48
N VAL A 48 19.55 6.33 19.47
CA VAL A 48 19.88 7.53 18.66
C VAL A 48 19.91 8.78 19.54
N SER A 49 18.95 8.92 20.46
CA SER A 49 18.92 10.08 21.37
C SER A 49 20.09 10.11 22.33
N GLU A 50 20.45 8.96 22.92
CA GLU A 50 21.61 8.84 23.81
C GLU A 50 22.91 9.17 23.07
N LEU A 51 23.10 8.66 21.85
CA LEU A 51 24.29 8.94 21.05
C LEU A 51 24.39 10.43 20.71
N LEU A 52 23.29 11.04 20.27
CA LEU A 52 23.30 12.48 19.95
C LEU A 52 23.51 13.33 21.20
N ALA A 53 22.90 12.98 22.33
CA ALA A 53 23.13 13.68 23.60
C ALA A 53 24.60 13.61 24.03
N LYS A 54 25.26 12.45 23.86
CA LYS A 54 26.71 12.31 24.11
C LYS A 54 27.54 13.20 23.18
N CYS A 55 27.21 13.25 21.89
CA CYS A 55 27.88 14.16 20.95
C CYS A 55 27.73 15.63 21.36
N THR A 56 26.54 16.04 21.78
CA THR A 56 26.28 17.40 22.30
C THR A 56 27.12 17.67 23.55
N GLN A 57 27.11 16.77 24.54
CA GLN A 57 27.90 16.93 25.77
C GLN A 57 29.42 16.89 25.56
N GLN A 58 29.87 16.30 24.46
CA GLN A 58 31.29 16.26 24.05
C GLN A 58 31.68 17.43 23.14
N HIS A 59 30.85 18.49 23.05
CA HIS A 59 31.13 19.69 22.25
C HIS A 59 31.24 19.43 20.74
N ALA A 60 30.74 18.28 20.24
CA ALA A 60 30.84 17.92 18.83
C ALA A 60 29.90 18.74 17.93
N LEU A 61 28.97 19.51 18.51
CA LEU A 61 27.98 20.32 17.79
C LEU A 61 28.18 21.83 17.95
N ASP A 62 29.25 22.28 18.62
CA ASP A 62 29.45 23.69 19.00
C ASP A 62 29.52 24.66 17.80
N SER A 63 29.95 24.18 16.63
CA SER A 63 29.98 24.97 15.39
C SER A 63 28.65 25.00 14.63
N LEU A 64 27.68 24.16 15.01
CA LEU A 64 26.41 23.97 14.30
C LEU A 64 25.21 24.47 15.10
N VAL A 65 25.28 24.42 16.43
CA VAL A 65 24.16 24.66 17.33
C VAL A 65 24.62 25.54 18.49
N SER A 66 23.90 26.63 18.75
CA SER A 66 24.21 27.56 19.85
C SER A 66 24.13 26.86 21.21
N THR A 67 24.81 27.38 22.23
CA THR A 67 24.74 26.81 23.59
C THR A 67 23.30 26.71 24.10
N GLU A 68 22.46 27.71 23.80
CA GLU A 68 21.05 27.72 24.17
C GLU A 68 20.28 26.60 23.45
N ASP A 69 20.44 26.51 22.13
CA ASP A 69 19.79 25.46 21.32
C ASP A 69 20.27 24.06 21.69
N GLN A 70 21.52 23.90 22.14
CA GLN A 70 22.03 22.62 22.64
C GLN A 70 21.32 22.18 23.93
N GLN A 71 20.96 23.11 24.83
CA GLN A 71 20.18 22.77 26.03
C GLN A 71 18.75 22.34 25.64
N ILE A 72 18.13 23.05 24.69
CA ILE A 72 16.81 22.71 24.15
C ILE A 72 16.86 21.33 23.45
N LEU A 73 17.92 21.07 22.68
CA LEU A 73 18.15 19.78 22.04
C LEU A 73 18.25 18.66 23.08
N LEU A 74 19.06 18.82 24.13
CA LEU A 74 19.18 17.82 25.20
C LEU A 74 17.82 17.55 25.87
N GLU A 75 17.06 18.58 26.21
CA GLU A 75 15.70 18.42 26.77
C GLU A 75 14.78 17.62 25.83
N SER A 76 14.80 17.97 24.54
CA SER A 76 14.07 17.28 23.49
C SER A 76 14.48 15.82 23.39
N LEU A 77 15.78 15.51 23.39
CA LEU A 77 16.31 14.13 23.30
C LEU A 77 15.95 13.29 24.52
N ARG A 78 15.98 13.88 25.73
CA ARG A 78 15.53 13.18 26.94
C ARG A 78 14.06 12.78 26.81
N THR A 79 13.23 13.70 26.32
CA THR A 79 11.80 13.47 26.13
C THR A 79 11.52 12.53 24.96
N TRP A 80 12.14 12.69 23.79
CA TRP A 80 11.89 11.88 22.61
C TRP A 80 12.54 10.49 22.67
N GLY A 81 13.66 10.34 23.38
CA GLY A 81 14.38 9.09 23.58
C GLY A 81 14.06 8.31 24.86
N ALA A 82 13.31 8.88 25.81
CA ALA A 82 13.11 8.28 27.14
C ALA A 82 14.45 8.05 27.88
N LEU A 83 15.30 9.07 27.86
CA LEU A 83 16.61 9.00 28.52
C LEU A 83 16.49 9.31 30.01
N ASP A 84 17.37 8.73 30.82
CA ASP A 84 17.48 9.05 32.25
C ASP A 84 18.05 10.47 32.46
N LYS A 85 18.20 10.87 33.74
CA LYS A 85 18.76 12.19 34.10
C LYS A 85 20.21 12.41 33.65
N ARG A 86 20.91 11.33 33.28
CA ARG A 86 22.29 11.34 32.76
C ARG A 86 22.31 11.11 31.24
N PHE A 87 21.17 11.23 30.58
CA PHE A 87 21.01 11.02 29.13
C PHE A 87 21.34 9.60 28.66
N GLY A 88 21.26 8.60 29.54
CA GLY A 88 21.38 7.19 29.16
C GLY A 88 20.04 6.56 28.82
N TYR A 89 19.98 5.74 27.77
CA TYR A 89 18.84 4.89 27.47
C TYR A 89 18.97 3.56 28.22
N VAL A 90 18.24 3.42 29.33
CA VAL A 90 18.42 2.32 30.28
C VAL A 90 17.10 1.64 30.64
N LYS A 91 17.18 0.45 31.25
CA LYS A 91 16.03 -0.23 31.86
C LYS A 91 15.39 0.67 32.90
N GLY A 92 14.11 0.98 32.73
CA GLY A 92 13.38 1.81 33.67
C GLY A 92 11.93 2.05 33.26
N LYS A 93 11.27 2.93 34.00
CA LYS A 93 9.90 3.35 33.74
C LYS A 93 9.76 3.99 32.36
N ASP A 94 10.56 5.02 32.08
CA ASP A 94 10.43 5.85 30.88
C ASP A 94 10.63 5.03 29.58
N SER A 95 11.61 4.12 29.56
CA SER A 95 11.81 3.21 28.43
C SER A 95 10.66 2.21 28.33
N SER A 96 10.26 1.55 29.43
CA SER A 96 9.18 0.54 29.42
C SER A 96 7.81 1.10 29.04
N GLU A 97 7.52 2.37 29.35
CA GLU A 97 6.25 3.00 28.96
C GLU A 97 6.08 3.10 27.44
N ARG A 98 7.17 3.11 26.66
CA ARG A 98 7.14 3.10 25.18
C ARG A 98 7.27 1.69 24.62
N ARG A 99 8.18 0.94 25.24
CA ARG A 99 8.72 -0.33 24.75
C ARG A 99 7.85 -1.52 25.17
N GLY A 100 6.99 -1.36 26.18
CA GLY A 100 6.24 -2.43 26.84
C GLY A 100 6.92 -2.90 28.13
N PHE A 101 6.30 -3.83 28.84
CA PHE A 101 6.77 -4.33 30.15
C PHE A 101 7.06 -5.83 30.07
N ALA A 102 8.02 -6.31 30.88
CA ALA A 102 8.23 -7.74 31.08
C ALA A 102 7.05 -8.35 31.87
N ARG A 103 6.56 -7.61 32.87
CA ARG A 103 5.26 -7.83 33.51
C ARG A 103 4.50 -6.52 33.56
N TYR A 104 3.37 -6.47 32.88
CA TYR A 104 2.53 -5.26 32.83
C TYR A 104 2.04 -4.86 34.23
N PRO A 105 1.88 -3.55 34.48
CA PRO A 105 1.28 -3.07 35.72
C PRO A 105 -0.14 -3.66 35.87
N GLY A 106 -0.45 -4.13 37.07
CA GLY A 106 -1.71 -4.79 37.39
C GLY A 106 -2.35 -4.25 38.67
N GLY A 107 -3.44 -4.87 39.10
CA GLY A 107 -4.11 -4.58 40.37
C GLY A 107 -3.58 -5.40 41.54
N GLY A 108 -3.83 -4.92 42.76
CA GLY A 108 -3.60 -5.67 44.00
C GLY A 108 -2.12 -5.87 44.37
N LEU A 109 -1.87 -6.86 45.25
CA LEU A 109 -0.54 -7.13 45.83
C LEU A 109 0.50 -7.58 44.79
N SER A 110 0.06 -8.13 43.66
CA SER A 110 0.90 -8.52 42.52
C SER A 110 0.98 -7.46 41.42
N GLY A 111 0.45 -6.25 41.65
CA GLY A 111 0.31 -5.21 40.62
C GLY A 111 1.60 -4.49 40.22
N LYS A 112 2.70 -4.66 40.98
CA LYS A 112 3.99 -4.00 40.69
C LYS A 112 4.51 -4.45 39.31
N PRO A 113 4.80 -3.53 38.38
CA PRO A 113 5.32 -3.89 37.07
C PRO A 113 6.76 -4.40 37.15
N GLU A 114 7.14 -5.17 36.13
CA GLU A 114 8.54 -5.49 35.84
C GLU A 114 8.93 -4.83 34.52
N PHE A 115 9.95 -3.98 34.58
CA PHE A 115 10.44 -3.25 33.42
C PHE A 115 11.11 -4.20 32.43
N SER A 116 10.91 -3.94 31.15
CA SER A 116 11.55 -4.69 30.07
C SER A 116 13.00 -4.27 29.88
N ASP A 117 13.85 -5.18 29.45
CA ASP A 117 15.25 -4.90 29.11
C ASP A 117 15.39 -4.32 27.69
N PRO A 118 15.97 -3.12 27.51
CA PRO A 118 16.33 -2.61 26.20
C PRO A 118 17.30 -3.54 25.47
N PHE A 119 17.13 -3.70 24.16
CA PHE A 119 18.13 -4.36 23.33
C PHE A 119 19.39 -3.52 23.23
N SER A 120 20.54 -4.14 22.94
CA SER A 120 21.77 -3.38 22.71
C SER A 120 21.65 -2.54 21.43
N VAL A 121 22.39 -1.43 21.35
CA VAL A 121 22.43 -0.61 20.12
C VAL A 121 22.91 -1.43 18.93
N GLN A 122 23.83 -2.37 19.14
CA GLN A 122 24.32 -3.27 18.10
C GLN A 122 23.23 -4.20 17.58
N ASP A 123 22.41 -4.78 18.46
CA ASP A 123 21.31 -5.67 18.05
C ASP A 123 20.28 -4.91 17.23
N VAL A 124 19.88 -3.72 17.69
CA VAL A 124 18.92 -2.87 16.99
C VAL A 124 19.44 -2.48 15.61
N LEU A 125 20.67 -1.97 15.51
CA LEU A 125 21.24 -1.53 14.23
C LEU A 125 21.49 -2.70 13.27
N ARG A 126 22.08 -3.80 13.75
CA ARG A 126 22.44 -4.96 12.93
C ARG A 126 21.23 -5.79 12.50
N SER A 127 20.15 -5.78 13.27
CA SER A 127 18.89 -6.45 12.88
C SER A 127 18.21 -5.83 11.67
N ARG A 128 18.52 -4.56 11.34
CA ARG A 128 17.89 -3.77 10.27
C ARG A 128 16.36 -3.62 10.39
N LEU A 129 15.75 -3.98 11.52
CA LEU A 129 14.31 -3.84 11.73
C LEU A 129 13.84 -2.38 11.72
N TRP A 130 14.75 -1.43 11.96
CA TRP A 130 14.48 0.00 11.88
C TRP A 130 14.07 0.49 10.47
N THR A 131 14.38 -0.28 9.41
CA THR A 131 14.12 0.10 8.02
C THR A 131 12.63 0.28 7.71
N THR A 132 11.75 -0.37 8.48
CA THR A 132 10.29 -0.33 8.28
C THR A 132 9.57 0.56 9.29
N LEU A 133 10.26 1.15 10.28
CA LEU A 133 9.63 2.03 11.28
C LEU A 133 9.00 3.27 10.65
N ALA A 134 9.61 3.78 9.57
CA ALA A 134 9.12 4.95 8.86
C ALA A 134 8.01 4.65 7.83
N ALA A 135 7.57 3.39 7.68
CA ALA A 135 6.60 3.01 6.66
C ALA A 135 5.26 3.78 6.79
N GLY A 136 4.83 4.08 8.02
CA GLY A 136 3.64 4.89 8.31
C GLY A 136 3.86 6.40 8.30
N ASN A 137 5.08 6.88 8.06
CA ASN A 137 5.40 8.32 8.05
C ASN A 137 5.32 8.92 6.65
N ASN A 138 5.27 8.09 5.60
CA ASN A 138 5.08 8.57 4.23
C ASN A 138 3.73 9.26 4.10
N TYR A 139 3.67 10.42 3.43
CA TYR A 139 2.48 11.28 3.34
C TYR A 139 1.17 10.51 3.05
N GLU A 140 1.18 9.62 2.06
CA GLU A 140 0.00 8.82 1.66
C GLU A 140 -0.33 7.64 2.59
N MET A 141 0.50 7.38 3.60
CA MET A 141 0.37 6.27 4.56
C MET A 141 0.16 6.75 6.00
N GLN A 142 0.17 8.07 6.24
CA GLN A 142 0.01 8.64 7.57
C GLN A 142 -1.40 8.36 8.11
N THR A 143 -1.49 7.99 9.38
CA THR A 143 -2.78 7.85 10.07
C THR A 143 -3.40 9.24 10.30
N THR A 144 -4.72 9.43 10.18
CA THR A 144 -5.75 8.39 9.99
C THR A 144 -6.00 8.07 8.52
N MET A 145 -6.02 6.77 8.20
CA MET A 145 -6.43 6.24 6.90
C MET A 145 -7.82 5.60 6.97
N PHE A 146 -8.46 5.43 5.82
CA PHE A 146 -9.80 4.87 5.72
C PHE A 146 -9.92 3.78 4.67
N GLN A 147 -10.86 2.88 4.88
CA GLN A 147 -11.32 1.92 3.90
C GLN A 147 -12.86 1.88 3.88
N PRO A 148 -13.49 1.46 2.77
CA PRO A 148 -14.92 1.20 2.77
C PRO A 148 -15.30 -0.03 3.59
N VAL A 149 -16.39 0.11 4.35
CA VAL A 149 -17.02 -1.02 5.04
C VAL A 149 -17.46 -2.05 4.01
N GLY A 150 -17.04 -3.31 4.20
CA GLY A 150 -17.38 -4.40 3.29
C GLY A 150 -16.54 -4.47 2.01
N GLY A 151 -15.42 -3.74 1.96
CA GLY A 151 -14.39 -3.89 0.92
C GLY A 151 -14.27 -2.72 -0.03
N MET A 152 -13.05 -2.51 -0.57
CA MET A 152 -12.74 -1.38 -1.45
C MET A 152 -13.56 -1.35 -2.75
N ASP A 153 -14.10 -2.49 -3.17
CA ASP A 153 -14.96 -2.63 -4.35
C ASP A 153 -16.33 -1.94 -4.20
N GLN A 154 -16.75 -1.62 -2.97
CA GLN A 154 -17.98 -0.86 -2.71
C GLN A 154 -18.00 0.50 -3.40
N ILE A 155 -16.83 1.13 -3.59
CA ILE A 155 -16.72 2.37 -4.34
C ILE A 155 -17.07 2.14 -5.81
N GLY A 156 -16.48 1.12 -6.45
CA GLY A 156 -16.77 0.79 -7.85
C GLY A 156 -18.25 0.43 -8.06
N LYS A 157 -18.83 -0.35 -7.13
CA LYS A 157 -20.26 -0.65 -7.12
C LYS A 157 -21.11 0.62 -6.98
N ALA A 158 -20.67 1.59 -6.18
CA ALA A 158 -21.38 2.85 -6.01
C ALA A 158 -21.39 3.68 -7.29
N PHE A 159 -20.26 3.80 -7.99
CA PHE A 159 -20.21 4.42 -9.32
C PHE A 159 -21.12 3.70 -10.31
N ALA A 160 -21.10 2.36 -10.34
CA ALA A 160 -21.96 1.59 -11.24
C ALA A 160 -23.46 1.87 -11.00
N ARG A 161 -23.89 2.01 -9.73
CA ARG A 161 -25.27 2.42 -9.40
C ARG A 161 -25.65 3.79 -9.96
N GLN A 162 -24.72 4.74 -9.98
CA GLN A 162 -24.97 6.09 -10.55
C GLN A 162 -25.08 6.07 -12.08
N LEU A 163 -24.42 5.13 -12.75
CA LEU A 163 -24.41 5.01 -14.21
C LEU A 163 -25.60 4.21 -14.77
N GLY A 164 -26.27 3.40 -13.94
CA GLY A 164 -27.43 2.61 -14.34
C GLY A 164 -27.12 1.69 -15.53
N ASN A 165 -27.88 1.85 -16.62
CA ASN A 165 -27.79 0.99 -17.81
C ASN A 165 -26.69 1.42 -18.81
N ALA A 166 -25.83 2.38 -18.47
CA ALA A 166 -24.76 2.84 -19.35
C ALA A 166 -23.57 1.87 -19.45
N ILE A 167 -23.54 0.80 -18.65
CA ILE A 167 -22.41 -0.15 -18.58
C ILE A 167 -22.74 -1.44 -19.31
N THR A 168 -21.92 -1.78 -20.31
CA THR A 168 -21.90 -3.11 -20.93
C THR A 168 -20.81 -3.96 -20.28
N TYR A 169 -21.20 -4.93 -19.45
CA TYR A 169 -20.26 -5.88 -18.84
C TYR A 169 -19.79 -6.93 -19.84
N ASN A 170 -18.65 -7.57 -19.52
CA ASN A 170 -18.00 -8.59 -20.35
C ASN A 170 -17.58 -8.12 -21.76
N ALA A 171 -17.61 -6.82 -22.05
CA ALA A 171 -17.18 -6.27 -23.33
C ALA A 171 -15.65 -6.19 -23.43
N LYS A 172 -15.01 -7.23 -23.97
CA LYS A 172 -13.56 -7.21 -24.23
C LYS A 172 -13.29 -6.44 -25.53
N VAL A 173 -12.75 -5.24 -25.39
CA VAL A 173 -12.30 -4.42 -26.53
C VAL A 173 -11.19 -5.14 -27.31
N THR A 174 -11.33 -5.19 -28.62
CA THR A 174 -10.40 -5.82 -29.57
C THR A 174 -9.74 -4.82 -30.50
N ARG A 175 -10.34 -3.65 -30.76
CA ARG A 175 -9.80 -2.59 -31.62
C ARG A 175 -10.41 -1.23 -31.30
N ILE A 176 -9.63 -0.16 -31.43
CA ILE A 176 -10.10 1.23 -31.31
C ILE A 176 -9.67 2.00 -32.56
N ASP A 177 -10.63 2.37 -33.40
CA ASP A 177 -10.41 3.14 -34.62
C ASP A 177 -10.99 4.54 -34.49
N GLN A 178 -10.35 5.56 -35.05
CA GLN A 178 -10.88 6.92 -35.09
C GLN A 178 -10.58 7.62 -36.42
N ASP A 179 -11.42 8.58 -36.76
CA ASP A 179 -11.25 9.44 -37.92
C ASP A 179 -11.83 10.85 -37.67
N GLY A 180 -11.92 11.67 -38.72
CA GLY A 180 -12.48 13.02 -38.61
C GLY A 180 -13.94 13.06 -38.15
N SER A 181 -14.69 11.96 -38.28
CA SER A 181 -16.12 11.87 -37.96
C SER A 181 -16.43 11.29 -36.58
N GLY A 182 -15.60 10.40 -36.04
CA GLY A 182 -15.88 9.75 -34.75
C GLY A 182 -14.86 8.69 -34.36
N VAL A 183 -15.23 7.90 -33.35
CA VAL A 183 -14.50 6.73 -32.86
C VAL A 183 -15.38 5.48 -32.98
N ARG A 184 -14.79 4.36 -33.41
CA ARG A 184 -15.39 3.03 -33.44
C ARG A 184 -14.59 2.09 -32.54
N VAL A 185 -15.26 1.49 -31.56
CA VAL A 185 -14.67 0.53 -30.63
C VAL A 185 -15.24 -0.85 -30.93
N SER A 186 -14.38 -1.75 -31.40
CA SER A 186 -14.74 -3.15 -31.64
C SER A 186 -14.52 -3.97 -30.37
N TRP A 187 -15.44 -4.86 -30.05
CA TRP A 187 -15.38 -5.69 -28.84
C TRP A 187 -16.09 -7.03 -29.01
N GLN A 188 -15.78 -7.99 -28.12
CA GLN A 188 -16.42 -9.31 -28.06
C GLN A 188 -16.88 -9.61 -26.63
N ASP A 189 -17.99 -10.34 -26.49
CA ASP A 189 -18.46 -10.80 -25.19
C ASP A 189 -17.47 -11.84 -24.63
N ALA A 190 -16.78 -11.50 -23.56
CA ALA A 190 -15.77 -12.33 -22.93
C ALA A 190 -16.33 -13.54 -22.18
N ALA A 191 -17.62 -13.51 -21.81
CA ALA A 191 -18.29 -14.59 -21.09
C ALA A 191 -18.89 -15.62 -22.06
N ARG A 192 -19.48 -15.16 -23.16
CA ARG A 192 -20.20 -16.02 -24.13
C ARG A 192 -19.42 -16.28 -25.42
N GLY A 193 -18.41 -15.47 -25.71
CA GLY A 193 -17.81 -15.40 -27.05
C GLY A 193 -18.80 -14.84 -28.08
N GLY A 194 -18.53 -15.09 -29.36
CA GLY A 194 -19.42 -14.73 -30.46
C GLY A 194 -18.83 -13.71 -31.44
N ALA A 195 -19.70 -13.16 -32.27
CA ALA A 195 -19.32 -12.19 -33.29
C ALA A 195 -18.81 -10.88 -32.67
N GLU A 196 -17.87 -10.24 -33.37
CA GLU A 196 -17.40 -8.90 -33.02
C GLU A 196 -18.56 -7.89 -33.11
N GLN A 197 -18.68 -7.06 -32.08
CA GLN A 197 -19.63 -5.96 -32.00
C GLN A 197 -18.88 -4.64 -32.10
N VAL A 198 -19.56 -3.59 -32.55
CA VAL A 198 -18.98 -2.25 -32.71
C VAL A 198 -19.85 -1.23 -31.99
N ALA A 199 -19.22 -0.44 -31.13
CA ALA A 199 -19.81 0.76 -30.54
C ALA A 199 -19.22 2.01 -31.23
N SER A 200 -20.06 3.01 -31.51
CA SER A 200 -19.65 4.27 -32.14
C SER A 200 -19.94 5.45 -31.23
N ALA A 201 -19.04 6.43 -31.21
CA ALA A 201 -19.19 7.67 -30.44
C ALA A 201 -18.40 8.82 -31.07
N ASP A 202 -18.69 10.07 -30.69
CA ASP A 202 -17.93 11.25 -31.15
C ASP A 202 -16.51 11.31 -30.58
N TRP A 203 -16.33 10.74 -29.37
CA TRP A 203 -15.10 10.77 -28.59
C TRP A 203 -14.93 9.46 -27.81
N CYS A 204 -13.69 9.09 -27.52
CA CYS A 204 -13.37 7.94 -26.67
C CYS A 204 -12.40 8.35 -25.56
N ILE A 205 -12.77 8.07 -24.31
CA ILE A 205 -11.86 8.09 -23.18
C ILE A 205 -11.50 6.64 -22.87
N CYS A 206 -10.27 6.24 -23.18
CA CYS A 206 -9.77 4.89 -22.96
C CYS A 206 -9.10 4.79 -21.59
N THR A 207 -9.60 3.87 -20.75
CA THR A 207 -9.08 3.61 -19.40
C THR A 207 -8.39 2.24 -19.27
N ILE A 208 -8.19 1.56 -20.39
CA ILE A 208 -7.51 0.26 -20.44
C ILE A 208 -6.05 0.44 -19.99
N PRO A 209 -5.52 -0.37 -19.06
CA PRO A 209 -4.12 -0.31 -18.65
C PRO A 209 -3.17 -0.42 -19.84
N LEU A 210 -2.05 0.33 -19.85
CA LEU A 210 -1.13 0.38 -21.00
C LEU A 210 -0.51 -1.00 -21.33
N SER A 211 -0.29 -1.82 -20.31
CA SER A 211 0.15 -3.23 -20.42
C SER A 211 -0.79 -4.10 -21.26
N VAL A 212 -2.08 -3.72 -21.34
CA VAL A 212 -3.11 -4.36 -22.15
C VAL A 212 -3.29 -3.59 -23.47
N LEU A 213 -3.41 -2.26 -23.40
CA LEU A 213 -3.67 -1.38 -24.54
C LEU A 213 -2.59 -1.49 -25.63
N SER A 214 -1.33 -1.67 -25.24
CA SER A 214 -0.19 -1.89 -26.16
C SER A 214 -0.32 -3.12 -27.06
N ARG A 215 -1.29 -4.00 -26.80
CA ARG A 215 -1.57 -5.23 -27.56
C ARG A 215 -2.88 -5.16 -28.36
N ILE A 216 -3.60 -4.06 -28.26
CA ILE A 216 -4.84 -3.81 -28.98
C ILE A 216 -4.49 -2.86 -30.14
N PRO A 217 -4.91 -3.15 -31.39
CA PRO A 217 -4.82 -2.16 -32.46
C PRO A 217 -5.59 -0.88 -32.09
N VAL A 218 -4.88 0.24 -32.10
CA VAL A 218 -5.40 1.58 -31.80
C VAL A 218 -4.95 2.54 -32.89
N THR A 219 -5.87 3.27 -33.51
CA THR A 219 -5.52 4.41 -34.38
C THR A 219 -5.23 5.62 -33.50
N ALA A 220 -3.96 6.01 -33.36
CA ALA A 220 -3.51 7.20 -32.64
C ALA A 220 -2.24 7.76 -33.29
N SER A 221 -1.79 8.96 -32.92
CA SER A 221 -0.50 9.47 -33.40
C SER A 221 0.67 8.57 -32.99
N ASP A 222 1.79 8.69 -33.71
CA ASP A 222 3.04 7.99 -33.39
C ASP A 222 3.53 8.30 -31.97
N ALA A 223 3.35 9.54 -31.52
CA ALA A 223 3.76 9.99 -30.19
C ALA A 223 2.95 9.29 -29.09
N MET A 224 1.62 9.21 -29.23
CA MET A 224 0.77 8.49 -28.27
C MET A 224 1.01 6.98 -28.33
N THR A 225 1.12 6.40 -29.54
CA THR A 225 1.40 4.98 -29.73
C THR A 225 2.72 4.58 -29.10
N THR A 226 3.77 5.40 -29.29
CA THR A 226 5.06 5.19 -28.65
C THR A 226 4.94 5.25 -27.12
N ALA A 227 4.26 6.27 -26.59
CA ALA A 227 4.07 6.42 -25.15
C ALA A 227 3.35 5.23 -24.50
N ILE A 228 2.31 4.69 -25.15
CA ILE A 228 1.57 3.50 -24.70
C ILE A 228 2.51 2.29 -24.52
N GLY A 229 3.50 2.11 -25.39
CA GLY A 229 4.43 0.99 -25.35
C GLY A 229 5.62 1.15 -24.39
N LYS A 230 5.81 2.32 -23.77
CA LYS A 230 7.05 2.66 -23.03
C LYS A 230 6.93 2.71 -21.52
N VAL A 231 5.73 2.56 -20.98
CA VAL A 231 5.50 2.57 -19.52
C VAL A 231 5.35 1.13 -19.01
N PRO A 232 6.38 0.57 -18.33
CA PRO A 232 6.27 -0.76 -17.73
C PRO A 232 5.27 -0.75 -16.56
N TYR A 233 4.79 -1.94 -16.17
CA TYR A 233 3.92 -2.09 -15.00
C TYR A 233 4.56 -2.96 -13.94
N ALA A 234 4.32 -2.62 -12.67
CA ALA A 234 4.86 -3.37 -11.53
C ALA A 234 4.24 -4.76 -11.41
N ALA A 235 5.03 -5.74 -10.97
CA ALA A 235 4.53 -7.04 -10.51
C ALA A 235 4.16 -6.97 -9.02
N SER A 236 3.04 -7.61 -8.66
CA SER A 236 2.61 -7.70 -7.26
C SER A 236 1.73 -8.92 -7.01
N VAL A 237 1.83 -9.50 -5.81
CA VAL A 237 1.00 -10.62 -5.36
C VAL A 237 0.40 -10.31 -4.00
N LYS A 238 -0.88 -10.59 -3.81
CA LYS A 238 -1.54 -10.64 -2.50
C LYS A 238 -2.01 -12.05 -2.20
N VAL A 239 -1.86 -12.48 -0.94
CA VAL A 239 -2.38 -13.76 -0.46
C VAL A 239 -3.27 -13.52 0.76
N GLY A 240 -4.56 -13.76 0.63
CA GLY A 240 -5.51 -13.76 1.74
C GLY A 240 -5.55 -15.13 2.40
N LEU A 241 -5.44 -15.18 3.72
CA LEU A 241 -5.45 -16.41 4.50
C LEU A 241 -6.57 -16.36 5.53
N GLN A 242 -7.45 -17.37 5.50
CA GLN A 242 -8.50 -17.57 6.48
C GLN A 242 -8.03 -18.53 7.58
N PHE A 243 -8.31 -18.17 8.82
CA PHE A 243 -8.02 -18.94 10.03
C PHE A 243 -9.30 -19.27 10.79
N LYS A 244 -9.26 -20.35 11.58
CA LYS A 244 -10.39 -20.85 12.40
C LYS A 244 -10.76 -19.91 13.55
N ARG A 245 -9.78 -19.16 14.05
CA ARG A 245 -9.90 -18.17 15.13
C ARG A 245 -8.99 -16.97 14.87
N ARG A 246 -9.21 -15.87 15.60
CA ARG A 246 -8.45 -14.63 15.45
C ARG A 246 -7.29 -14.61 16.45
N PHE A 247 -6.35 -15.56 16.31
CA PHE A 247 -5.23 -15.73 17.25
C PHE A 247 -4.38 -14.46 17.42
N TRP A 248 -4.29 -13.62 16.39
CA TRP A 248 -3.58 -12.35 16.45
C TRP A 248 -4.23 -11.38 17.46
N GLU A 249 -5.55 -11.44 17.65
CA GLU A 249 -6.26 -10.66 18.69
C GLU A 249 -6.24 -11.38 20.04
N GLU A 250 -6.60 -12.67 20.03
CA GLU A 250 -6.81 -13.50 21.22
C GLU A 250 -5.52 -13.76 22.01
N ASP A 251 -4.43 -14.08 21.31
CA ASP A 251 -3.16 -14.49 21.95
C ASP A 251 -2.15 -13.33 22.00
N GLU A 252 -2.22 -12.41 21.03
CA GLU A 252 -1.13 -11.47 20.75
C GLU A 252 -1.53 -9.99 20.86
N ALA A 253 -2.81 -9.69 21.08
CA ALA A 253 -3.37 -8.36 21.20
C ALA A 253 -3.05 -7.43 20.01
N ILE A 254 -3.03 -7.98 18.80
CA ILE A 254 -2.85 -7.25 17.54
C ILE A 254 -4.23 -6.97 16.93
N TYR A 255 -4.66 -5.71 16.95
CA TYR A 255 -5.93 -5.24 16.38
C TYR A 255 -5.66 -4.32 15.18
N GLY A 256 -5.74 -4.87 13.96
CA GLY A 256 -5.33 -4.18 12.73
C GLY A 256 -3.82 -3.93 12.64
N GLY A 257 -3.37 -3.15 11.67
CA GLY A 257 -1.95 -2.85 11.47
C GLY A 257 -1.21 -3.85 10.59
N ILE A 258 0.11 -3.69 10.53
CA ILE A 258 0.98 -4.43 9.63
C ILE A 258 2.21 -4.91 10.40
N SER A 259 2.50 -6.20 10.28
CA SER A 259 3.80 -6.79 10.61
C SER A 259 4.68 -6.82 9.38
N TYR A 260 5.97 -6.57 9.54
CA TYR A 260 6.94 -6.52 8.44
C TYR A 260 8.02 -7.60 8.58
N THR A 261 8.49 -8.12 7.45
CA THR A 261 9.54 -9.14 7.41
C THR A 261 10.40 -9.04 6.16
N ASP A 262 11.67 -9.45 6.27
CA ASP A 262 12.57 -9.71 5.13
C ASP A 262 12.31 -11.05 4.40
N LEU A 263 11.35 -11.87 4.87
CA LEU A 263 10.88 -13.04 4.15
C LEU A 263 10.16 -12.62 2.85
N PRO A 264 10.09 -13.50 1.83
CA PRO A 264 9.43 -13.20 0.56
C PRO A 264 7.95 -12.78 0.64
N ILE A 265 7.26 -12.98 1.77
CA ILE A 265 5.89 -12.47 2.00
C ILE A 265 5.82 -10.96 2.26
N THR A 266 6.96 -10.33 2.57
CA THR A 266 7.23 -8.91 2.88
C THR A 266 6.50 -8.35 4.11
N LEU A 267 5.21 -8.67 4.27
CA LEU A 267 4.36 -8.18 5.35
C LEU A 267 3.15 -9.08 5.57
N ILE A 268 2.58 -8.95 6.76
CA ILE A 268 1.29 -9.51 7.17
C ILE A 268 0.42 -8.33 7.60
N SER A 269 -0.73 -8.13 6.97
CA SER A 269 -1.67 -7.07 7.38
C SER A 269 -2.93 -7.68 8.01
N TYR A 270 -3.21 -7.25 9.23
CA TYR A 270 -4.34 -7.72 10.03
C TYR A 270 -5.58 -6.90 9.67
N PRO A 271 -6.78 -7.51 9.68
CA PRO A 271 -8.02 -6.78 9.41
C PRO A 271 -8.19 -5.63 10.40
N SER A 272 -8.50 -4.43 9.90
CA SER A 272 -8.84 -3.26 10.72
C SER A 272 -10.31 -3.23 11.13
N THR A 273 -10.97 -4.41 11.10
CA THR A 273 -12.42 -4.56 11.18
C THR A 273 -12.81 -5.82 11.92
N GLY A 274 -14.03 -5.84 12.43
CA GLY A 274 -14.59 -7.01 13.11
C GLY A 274 -13.77 -7.41 14.34
N TYR A 275 -13.23 -6.45 15.08
CA TYR A 275 -12.48 -6.71 16.31
C TYR A 275 -13.31 -7.55 17.28
N HIS A 276 -12.71 -8.58 17.88
CA HIS A 276 -13.36 -9.55 18.75
C HIS A 276 -14.53 -10.32 18.12
N SER A 277 -14.66 -10.33 16.78
CA SER A 277 -15.64 -11.20 16.13
C SER A 277 -15.31 -12.66 16.44
N PRO A 278 -16.28 -13.48 16.87
CA PRO A 278 -16.01 -14.87 17.20
C PRO A 278 -15.69 -15.69 15.95
N GLY A 279 -14.84 -16.70 16.10
CA GLY A 279 -14.54 -17.67 15.05
C GLY A 279 -13.63 -17.11 13.96
N LYS A 280 -13.99 -17.36 12.71
CA LYS A 280 -13.06 -17.23 11.58
C LYS A 280 -12.65 -15.78 11.30
N GLY A 281 -11.42 -15.62 10.84
CA GLY A 281 -10.90 -14.32 10.39
C GLY A 281 -10.01 -14.47 9.17
N VAL A 282 -9.95 -13.43 8.35
CA VAL A 282 -9.03 -13.35 7.20
C VAL A 282 -8.02 -12.24 7.46
N LEU A 283 -6.73 -12.56 7.28
CA LEU A 283 -5.66 -11.57 7.19
C LEU A 283 -5.02 -11.62 5.81
N LEU A 284 -4.29 -10.55 5.47
CA LEU A 284 -3.42 -10.54 4.29
C LEU A 284 -2.08 -11.14 4.70
N GLY A 285 -1.84 -12.40 4.33
CA GLY A 285 -0.66 -13.17 4.73
C GLY A 285 0.58 -12.95 3.85
N ALA A 286 0.43 -12.24 2.73
CA ALA A 286 1.54 -11.77 1.91
C ALA A 286 1.13 -10.57 1.06
N TYR A 287 2.00 -9.57 0.92
CA TYR A 287 1.85 -8.48 -0.05
C TYR A 287 3.17 -8.22 -0.78
N VAL A 288 3.41 -9.02 -1.80
CA VAL A 288 4.72 -9.21 -2.43
C VAL A 288 4.91 -8.27 -3.61
N TRP A 289 6.16 -7.83 -3.82
CA TRP A 289 6.58 -6.92 -4.88
C TRP A 289 7.84 -7.43 -5.58
N GLY A 290 8.23 -6.78 -6.68
CA GLY A 290 9.55 -6.96 -7.29
C GLY A 290 9.85 -8.40 -7.71
N LEU A 291 11.10 -8.84 -7.48
CA LEU A 291 11.57 -10.18 -7.85
C LEU A 291 10.77 -11.30 -7.17
N ASP A 292 10.40 -11.12 -5.90
CA ASP A 292 9.60 -12.09 -5.17
C ASP A 292 8.20 -12.23 -5.78
N ALA A 293 7.61 -11.16 -6.30
CA ALA A 293 6.32 -11.26 -6.99
C ALA A 293 6.43 -12.12 -8.26
N TYR A 294 7.54 -12.04 -9.00
CA TYR A 294 7.81 -12.93 -10.13
C TYR A 294 8.02 -14.38 -9.69
N GLN A 295 8.75 -14.61 -8.60
CA GLN A 295 8.92 -15.95 -8.03
C GLN A 295 7.59 -16.56 -7.56
N PHE A 296 6.76 -15.80 -6.83
CA PHE A 296 5.44 -16.28 -6.42
C PHE A 296 4.58 -16.61 -7.65
N THR A 297 4.65 -15.79 -8.69
CA THR A 297 3.83 -15.99 -9.90
C THR A 297 4.33 -17.06 -10.87
N SER A 298 5.50 -17.66 -10.63
CA SER A 298 5.90 -18.92 -11.28
C SER A 298 5.26 -20.14 -10.61
N MET A 299 4.73 -19.99 -9.40
CA MET A 299 3.99 -21.02 -8.68
C MET A 299 2.49 -21.01 -9.04
N SER A 300 1.83 -22.17 -8.86
CA SER A 300 0.36 -22.26 -8.85
C SER A 300 -0.25 -21.46 -7.67
N PRO A 301 -1.50 -20.99 -7.76
CA PRO A 301 -2.17 -20.29 -6.66
C PRO A 301 -2.11 -21.05 -5.32
N GLU A 302 -2.28 -22.37 -5.34
CA GLU A 302 -2.25 -23.23 -4.15
C GLU A 302 -0.85 -23.30 -3.54
N GLN A 303 0.20 -23.32 -4.38
CA GLN A 303 1.59 -23.25 -3.91
C GLN A 303 1.90 -21.88 -3.28
N ARG A 304 1.38 -20.77 -3.83
CA ARG A 304 1.55 -19.43 -3.22
C ARG A 304 0.93 -19.35 -1.84
N VAL A 305 -0.29 -19.91 -1.68
CA VAL A 305 -0.97 -19.99 -0.38
C VAL A 305 -0.14 -20.81 0.61
N ARG A 306 0.32 -22.01 0.21
CA ARG A 306 1.19 -22.83 1.07
C ARG A 306 2.47 -22.12 1.48
N LYS A 307 3.13 -21.41 0.56
CA LYS A 307 4.33 -20.63 0.86
C LYS A 307 4.06 -19.46 1.80
N ALA A 308 2.94 -18.76 1.63
CA ALA A 308 2.55 -17.70 2.56
C ALA A 308 2.31 -18.24 3.98
N VAL A 309 1.70 -19.44 4.11
CA VAL A 309 1.52 -20.09 5.41
C VAL A 309 2.86 -20.52 6.02
N GLU A 310 3.76 -21.11 5.22
CA GLU A 310 5.11 -21.52 5.63
C GLU A 310 5.92 -20.33 6.18
N TYR A 311 5.98 -19.23 5.43
CA TYR A 311 6.69 -18.03 5.88
C TYR A 311 5.98 -17.37 7.07
N GLY A 312 4.66 -17.27 7.06
CA GLY A 312 3.89 -16.69 8.16
C GLY A 312 4.04 -17.45 9.49
N THR A 313 4.33 -18.76 9.45
CA THR A 313 4.61 -19.57 10.64
C THR A 313 5.83 -19.09 11.43
N GLN A 314 6.79 -18.42 10.78
CA GLN A 314 7.97 -17.85 11.45
C GLN A 314 7.62 -16.61 12.28
N LEU A 315 6.52 -15.92 11.97
CA LEU A 315 6.00 -14.81 12.76
C LEU A 315 4.93 -15.28 13.76
N HIS A 316 4.09 -16.23 13.34
CA HIS A 316 2.94 -16.71 14.10
C HIS A 316 2.92 -18.25 14.16
N PRO A 317 3.37 -18.87 15.26
CA PRO A 317 3.41 -20.32 15.40
C PRO A 317 2.03 -21.01 15.36
N GLN A 318 0.94 -20.24 15.47
CA GLN A 318 -0.44 -20.72 15.40
C GLN A 318 -0.86 -21.12 13.98
N TYR A 319 -0.21 -20.57 12.94
CA TYR A 319 -0.60 -20.73 11.53
C TYR A 319 -0.88 -22.20 11.13
N PRO A 320 0.01 -23.18 11.38
CA PRO A 320 -0.21 -24.57 10.94
C PRO A 320 -1.45 -25.23 11.55
N ARG A 321 -1.86 -24.82 12.76
CA ARG A 321 -3.03 -25.39 13.46
C ARG A 321 -4.32 -24.69 13.06
N GLU A 322 -4.25 -23.37 12.91
CA GLU A 322 -5.43 -22.52 12.72
C GLU A 322 -5.78 -22.25 11.26
N PHE A 323 -4.86 -22.45 10.32
CA PHE A 323 -5.12 -22.20 8.89
C PHE A 323 -6.25 -23.11 8.37
N GLU A 324 -7.14 -22.54 7.57
CA GLU A 324 -8.25 -23.27 6.95
C GLU A 324 -8.21 -23.22 5.42
N THR A 325 -8.10 -22.03 4.82
CA THR A 325 -8.06 -21.86 3.36
C THR A 325 -7.46 -20.50 2.99
N GLY A 326 -7.11 -20.32 1.72
CA GLY A 326 -6.57 -19.05 1.24
C GLY A 326 -6.76 -18.84 -0.26
N ILE A 327 -6.54 -17.60 -0.69
CA ILE A 327 -6.59 -17.18 -2.09
C ILE A 327 -5.35 -16.34 -2.40
N ALA A 328 -4.77 -16.55 -3.59
CA ALA A 328 -3.61 -15.81 -4.06
C ALA A 328 -3.88 -15.14 -5.41
N VAL A 329 -3.67 -13.84 -5.50
CA VAL A 329 -3.84 -13.05 -6.72
C VAL A 329 -2.52 -12.39 -7.10
N GLY A 330 -2.02 -12.68 -8.31
CA GLY A 330 -0.84 -12.04 -8.87
C GLY A 330 -1.22 -11.12 -10.02
N TRP A 331 -1.14 -9.80 -9.80
CA TRP A 331 -1.74 -8.77 -10.67
C TRP A 331 -1.25 -8.81 -12.12
N HIS A 332 0.04 -9.08 -12.34
CA HIS A 332 0.58 -9.19 -13.70
C HIS A 332 0.15 -10.46 -14.45
N ARG A 333 -0.49 -11.42 -13.78
CA ARG A 333 -1.12 -12.58 -14.40
C ARG A 333 -2.64 -12.46 -14.53
N VAL A 334 -3.25 -11.41 -13.99
CA VAL A 334 -4.70 -11.18 -14.11
C VAL A 334 -5.02 -10.67 -15.52
N PRO A 335 -5.91 -11.34 -16.26
CA PRO A 335 -6.41 -10.82 -17.54
C PRO A 335 -6.98 -9.42 -17.37
N PHE A 336 -6.86 -8.58 -18.40
CA PHE A 336 -7.33 -7.18 -18.40
C PHE A 336 -6.58 -6.23 -17.45
N THR A 337 -5.55 -6.70 -16.73
CA THR A 337 -4.68 -5.83 -15.91
C THR A 337 -3.21 -5.94 -16.31
N HIS A 338 -2.66 -7.15 -16.41
CA HIS A 338 -1.26 -7.40 -16.79
C HIS A 338 -0.21 -6.54 -16.05
N GLY A 339 -0.51 -6.15 -14.81
CA GLY A 339 0.39 -5.38 -13.95
C GLY A 339 -0.34 -4.84 -12.74
N CYS A 340 0.38 -4.28 -11.77
CA CYS A 340 -0.22 -3.65 -10.58
C CYS A 340 -0.51 -2.16 -10.80
N PHE A 341 0.44 -1.42 -11.35
CA PHE A 341 0.35 0.01 -11.66
C PHE A 341 1.47 0.42 -12.62
N GLY A 342 1.31 1.55 -13.31
CA GLY A 342 2.32 2.13 -14.19
C GLY A 342 3.58 2.57 -13.44
N MET A 343 4.73 2.03 -13.83
CA MET A 343 6.05 2.37 -13.27
C MET A 343 6.73 3.44 -14.12
N TRP A 344 6.60 4.68 -13.67
CA TRP A 344 7.24 5.82 -14.28
C TRP A 344 8.66 6.04 -13.74
N SER A 345 9.66 6.06 -14.62
CA SER A 345 10.95 6.67 -14.33
C SER A 345 10.93 8.16 -14.68
N GLU A 346 11.88 8.95 -14.16
CA GLU A 346 12.02 10.37 -14.51
C GLU A 346 12.24 10.57 -16.02
N ALA A 347 13.08 9.73 -16.63
CA ALA A 347 13.33 9.76 -18.07
C ALA A 347 12.04 9.46 -18.88
N ALA A 348 11.32 8.39 -18.53
CA ALA A 348 10.07 8.06 -19.20
C ALA A 348 9.02 9.17 -19.03
N ARG A 349 8.93 9.80 -17.84
CA ARG A 349 8.04 10.93 -17.60
C ARG A 349 8.35 12.09 -18.52
N ALA A 350 9.61 12.48 -18.60
CA ALA A 350 10.06 13.60 -19.43
C ALA A 350 9.73 13.38 -20.91
N GLU A 351 9.91 12.15 -21.41
CA GLU A 351 9.74 11.85 -22.83
C GLU A 351 8.29 11.55 -23.24
N HIS A 352 7.54 10.81 -22.41
CA HIS A 352 6.30 10.16 -22.84
C HIS A 352 5.05 10.64 -22.10
N TYR A 353 5.15 11.30 -20.95
CA TYR A 353 3.96 11.65 -20.17
C TYR A 353 3.08 12.69 -20.88
N ALA A 354 3.68 13.74 -21.44
CA ALA A 354 2.93 14.80 -22.12
C ALA A 354 2.17 14.28 -23.35
N PRO A 355 2.77 13.49 -24.27
CA PRO A 355 2.02 12.82 -25.34
C PRO A 355 0.89 11.92 -24.84
N LEU A 356 1.14 11.14 -23.79
CA LEU A 356 0.15 10.20 -23.23
C LEU A 356 -1.11 10.92 -22.69
N CYS A 357 -0.95 12.14 -22.18
CA CYS A 357 -2.05 12.94 -21.61
C CYS A 357 -2.87 13.72 -22.65
N GLN A 358 -2.46 13.76 -23.93
CA GLN A 358 -3.14 14.56 -24.96
C GLN A 358 -4.53 14.00 -25.31
N ILE A 359 -5.37 14.88 -25.89
CA ILE A 359 -6.51 14.45 -26.69
C ILE A 359 -6.00 14.30 -28.13
N ASP A 360 -5.74 13.06 -28.53
CA ASP A 360 -5.20 12.65 -29.83
C ASP A 360 -6.34 12.40 -30.81
N GLY A 361 -6.57 13.37 -31.70
CA GLY A 361 -7.76 13.37 -32.54
C GLY A 361 -9.04 13.44 -31.70
N ARG A 362 -9.70 12.29 -31.58
CA ARG A 362 -10.93 12.01 -30.81
C ARG A 362 -10.73 10.99 -29.68
N LEU A 363 -9.51 10.48 -29.50
CA LEU A 363 -9.11 9.58 -28.42
C LEU A 363 -8.40 10.36 -27.30
N ALA A 364 -8.70 10.01 -26.05
CA ALA A 364 -7.91 10.44 -24.90
C ALA A 364 -7.74 9.28 -23.92
N LEU A 365 -6.66 9.27 -23.15
CA LEU A 365 -6.41 8.27 -22.13
C LEU A 365 -6.73 8.82 -20.74
N ALA A 366 -7.18 7.95 -19.83
CA ALA A 366 -7.35 8.29 -18.43
C ALA A 366 -7.12 7.08 -17.51
N GLY A 367 -6.56 7.33 -16.33
CA GLY A 367 -6.26 6.29 -15.34
C GLY A 367 -5.07 6.66 -14.49
N GLU A 368 -4.73 5.82 -13.52
CA GLU A 368 -3.59 6.08 -12.62
C GLU A 368 -2.27 6.28 -13.38
N HIS A 369 -2.09 5.56 -14.49
CA HIS A 369 -0.93 5.68 -15.37
C HIS A 369 -0.87 7.04 -16.12
N VAL A 370 -1.98 7.78 -16.20
CA VAL A 370 -2.07 9.16 -16.73
C VAL A 370 -2.25 10.15 -15.57
N SER A 371 -1.44 9.97 -14.52
CA SER A 371 -1.38 10.84 -13.35
C SER A 371 0.03 10.84 -12.75
N TYR A 372 0.34 11.79 -11.86
CA TYR A 372 1.56 11.76 -11.03
C TYR A 372 1.42 10.92 -9.75
N ILE A 373 0.30 10.22 -9.57
CA ILE A 373 -0.03 9.46 -8.36
C ILE A 373 -0.34 8.00 -8.74
N PRO A 374 0.66 7.25 -9.25
CA PRO A 374 0.44 5.86 -9.64
C PRO A 374 0.06 5.00 -8.43
N ALA A 375 -0.58 3.87 -8.68
CA ALA A 375 -1.05 2.90 -7.67
C ALA A 375 -2.15 3.38 -6.71
N TRP A 376 -2.61 4.65 -6.82
CA TRP A 376 -3.69 5.19 -6.00
C TRP A 376 -4.95 5.46 -6.83
N GLN A 377 -6.10 5.19 -6.22
CA GLN A 377 -7.40 5.51 -6.82
C GLN A 377 -7.55 7.02 -7.10
N GLU A 378 -6.91 7.87 -6.30
CA GLU A 378 -6.88 9.32 -6.50
C GLU A 378 -6.25 9.68 -7.85
N GLY A 379 -5.16 9.02 -8.24
CA GLY A 379 -4.53 9.22 -9.54
C GLY A 379 -5.49 8.94 -10.70
N ALA A 380 -6.27 7.87 -10.62
CA ALA A 380 -7.27 7.54 -11.64
C ALA A 380 -8.40 8.57 -11.71
N ILE A 381 -8.92 9.03 -10.57
CA ILE A 381 -10.01 10.01 -10.52
C ILE A 381 -9.57 11.39 -10.98
N LEU A 382 -8.41 11.88 -10.53
CA LEU A 382 -7.88 13.17 -10.96
C LEU A 382 -7.58 13.18 -12.46
N SER A 383 -7.05 12.07 -12.99
CA SER A 383 -6.87 11.87 -14.43
C SER A 383 -8.20 11.96 -15.19
N ALA A 384 -9.25 11.29 -14.69
CA ALA A 384 -10.58 11.35 -15.28
C ALA A 384 -11.17 12.78 -15.26
N HIS A 385 -11.04 13.50 -14.15
CA HIS A 385 -11.51 14.89 -14.06
C HIS A 385 -10.79 15.82 -15.04
N ASP A 386 -9.48 15.70 -15.15
CA ASP A 386 -8.69 16.51 -16.08
C ASP A 386 -9.14 16.28 -17.53
N VAL A 387 -9.21 15.02 -17.98
CA VAL A 387 -9.57 14.72 -19.37
C VAL A 387 -11.02 15.14 -19.68
N VAL A 388 -11.96 14.92 -18.77
CA VAL A 388 -13.36 15.36 -18.95
C VAL A 388 -13.44 16.88 -19.05
N GLY A 389 -12.70 17.60 -18.20
CA GLY A 389 -12.66 19.06 -18.23
C GLY A 389 -12.06 19.61 -19.52
N ARG A 390 -10.93 19.04 -19.98
CA ARG A 390 -10.30 19.43 -21.26
C ARG A 390 -11.19 19.10 -22.45
N LEU A 391 -11.80 17.93 -22.46
CA LEU A 391 -12.69 17.49 -23.54
C LEU A 391 -13.94 18.38 -23.62
N HIS A 392 -14.56 18.71 -22.49
CA HIS A 392 -15.70 19.62 -22.45
C HIS A 392 -15.38 20.98 -23.06
N ARG A 393 -14.23 21.58 -22.70
CA ARG A 393 -13.77 22.85 -23.30
C ARG A 393 -13.53 22.73 -24.81
N LYS A 394 -12.93 21.62 -25.26
CA LYS A 394 -12.68 21.36 -26.68
C LYS A 394 -13.98 21.28 -27.47
N VAL A 395 -14.99 20.57 -26.95
CA VAL A 395 -16.31 20.43 -27.58
C VAL A 395 -17.02 21.77 -27.66
N LEU A 396 -17.05 22.56 -26.57
CA LEU A 396 -17.65 23.90 -26.60
C LEU A 396 -16.97 24.84 -27.61
N ALA A 397 -15.64 24.78 -27.72
CA ALA A 397 -14.89 25.61 -28.67
C ALA A 397 -15.14 25.19 -30.14
N GLN A 398 -15.43 23.91 -30.40
CA GLN A 398 -15.81 23.43 -31.72
C GLN A 398 -17.26 23.77 -32.06
N GLY A 399 -18.18 23.65 -31.09
CA GLY A 399 -19.58 24.01 -31.25
C GLY A 399 -19.81 25.52 -31.42
N ALA A 400 -18.96 26.38 -30.84
CA ALA A 400 -19.01 27.83 -31.04
C ALA A 400 -18.45 28.30 -32.41
N ARG A 401 -17.85 27.38 -33.19
CA ARG A 401 -17.32 27.64 -34.55
C ARG A 401 -18.20 27.08 -35.66
N ALA A 402 -19.26 26.34 -35.31
CA ALA A 402 -20.30 25.85 -36.20
C ALA A 402 -21.53 26.77 -36.09
#